data_AF-A0A9Q8FQV8-F1
#
_entry.id   AF-A0A9Q8FQV8-F1
#
_cell.length_a   1.000
_cell.length_b   1.000
_cell.length_c   1.000
_cell.angle_alpha   90.00
_cell.angle_beta   90.00
_cell.angle_gamma   90.00
#
_symmetry.space_group_name_H-M   'P 1'
#
loop_
_entity.id
_entity.type
_entity.pdbx_description
1 polymer ?
#
loop_
_entity_poly.entity_id
_entity_poly.type
_entity_poly.pdbx_seq_one_letter_code
_entity_poly.pdbx_strand_id
1 'polypeptide(L)' 'MHYIMTFVWAFILVHMINFVLMSLGGGTDLNLMTANIMAVVFGMLALIISALIPDDPVPTDHH' A
#
# COMPACT_ATOMS: atom_id res chain seq x y z
N MET A 1 15.73 -2.93 -3.74
CA MET A 1 15.53 -2.24 -2.44
C MET A 1 14.17 -1.56 -2.38
N HIS A 2 13.81 -0.74 -3.38
CA HIS A 2 12.55 0.04 -3.35
C HIS A 2 11.29 -0.86 -3.30
N TYR A 3 11.15 -1.84 -4.21
CA TYR A 3 9.92 -2.65 -4.29
C TYR A 3 9.57 -3.41 -3.01
N ILE A 4 10.59 -4.00 -2.35
CA ILE A 4 10.42 -4.74 -1.09
C ILE A 4 9.98 -3.78 0.03
N MET A 5 10.59 -2.60 0.11
CA MET A 5 10.19 -1.59 1.10
C MET A 5 8.80 -1.02 0.82
N THR A 6 8.42 -0.82 -0.44
CA THR A 6 7.08 -0.37 -0.81
C THR A 6 6.02 -1.38 -0.39
N PHE A 7 6.29 -2.68 -0.56
CA PHE A 7 5.41 -3.74 -0.06
C PHE A 7 5.28 -3.72 1.47
N VAL A 8 6.40 -3.61 2.19
CA VAL A 8 6.39 -3.56 3.66
C VAL A 8 5.60 -2.35 4.16
N TRP A 9 5.79 -1.17 3.56
CA TRP A 9 5.04 0.03 3.92
C TRP A 9 3.54 -0.10 3.62
N ALA A 10 3.19 -0.61 2.44
CA ALA A 10 1.80 -0.86 2.09
C ALA A 10 1.13 -1.84 3.08
N PHE A 11 1.84 -2.89 3.47
CA PHE A 11 1.36 -3.88 4.44
C PHE A 11 1.05 -3.26 5.81
N ILE A 12 1.98 -2.45 6.34
CA ILE A 12 1.83 -1.76 7.62
C ILE A 12 0.67 -0.75 7.57
N LEU A 13 0.59 0.06 6.51
CA LEU A 13 -0.44 1.09 6.36
C LEU A 13 -1.84 0.48 6.28
N VAL A 14 -2.02 -0.62 5.55
CA VAL A 14 -3.32 -1.30 5.47
C VAL A 14 -3.75 -1.88 6.82
N HIS A 15 -2.81 -2.44 7.59
CA HIS A 15 -3.09 -2.89 8.96
C HIS A 15 -3.51 -1.75 9.89
N MET A 16 -2.86 -0.59 9.77
CA MET A 16 -3.24 0.61 10.52
C MET A 16 -4.62 1.13 10.13
N ILE A 17 -4.95 1.15 8.83
CA ILE A 17 -6.29 1.52 8.36
C ILE A 17 -7.34 0.58 8.94
N ASN A 18 -7.11 -0.74 8.89
CA ASN A 18 -8.03 -1.72 9.46
C ASN A 18 -8.22 -1.51 10.98
N PHE A 19 -7.13 -1.25 11.71
CA PHE A 19 -7.19 -0.92 13.14
C PHE A 19 -8.03 0.35 13.40
N VAL A 20 -7.82 1.42 12.63
CA VAL A 20 -8.57 2.67 12.77
C VAL A 20 -10.05 2.46 12.47
N LEU A 21 -10.39 1.72 11.41
CA LEU A 21 -11.79 1.43 11.05
C LEU A 21 -12.52 0.62 12.14
N MET A 22 -11.85 -0.36 12.75
CA MET A 22 -12.41 -1.09 13.89
C MET A 22 -12.56 -0.20 15.12
N SER A 23 -11.57 0.67 15.38
CA SER A 23 -11.60 1.62 16.50
C SER A 23 -12.75 2.63 16.38
N LEU A 24 -13.12 3.03 15.16
CA LEU A 24 -14.26 3.92 14.89
C LEU A 24 -15.65 3.26 15.04
N GLY A 25 -15.72 1.99 15.45
CA GLY A 25 -16.99 1.26 15.64
C GLY A 25 -17.42 0.44 14.42
N GLY A 26 -16.50 0.19 13.48
CA GLY A 26 -16.76 -0.62 12.26
C GLY A 26 -16.96 -2.12 12.49
N GLY A 27 -16.86 -2.61 13.73
CA GLY A 27 -17.07 -4.02 14.08
C GLY A 27 -16.63 -4.35 15.52
N THR A 28 -17.02 -5.51 16.03
CA THR A 28 -16.72 -5.93 17.42
C THR A 28 -15.27 -6.38 17.62
N ASP A 29 -14.64 -6.96 16.59
CA ASP A 29 -13.35 -7.65 16.72
C ASP A 29 -12.39 -7.34 15.59
N LEU A 30 -11.10 -7.21 15.89
CA LEU A 30 -10.06 -6.94 14.90
C LEU A 30 -9.93 -8.10 13.90
N ASN A 31 -10.48 -7.93 12.70
CA ASN A 31 -10.44 -8.96 11.67
C ASN A 31 -9.09 -8.95 10.93
N LEU A 32 -8.13 -9.69 11.49
CA LEU A 32 -6.78 -9.85 10.95
C LEU A 32 -6.76 -10.55 9.57
N MET A 33 -7.73 -11.41 9.29
CA MET A 33 -7.80 -12.14 8.01
C MET A 33 -8.16 -11.18 6.87
N THR A 34 -9.17 -10.33 7.08
CA THR A 34 -9.53 -9.28 6.12
C THR A 34 -8.38 -8.31 5.92
N ALA A 35 -7.71 -7.87 7.00
CA ALA A 35 -6.57 -6.97 6.92
C ALA A 35 -5.41 -7.56 6.10
N ASN A 36 -5.09 -8.85 6.31
CA ASN A 36 -4.03 -9.54 5.56
C ASN A 36 -4.35 -9.64 4.07
N ILE A 37 -5.58 -10.05 3.71
CA ILE A 37 -5.98 -10.17 2.29
C ILE A 37 -5.92 -8.79 1.62
N MET A 38 -6.48 -7.77 2.27
CA MET A 38 -6.45 -6.40 1.76
C MET A 38 -5.02 -5.87 1.61
N ALA A 39 -4.13 -6.19 2.54
CA ALA A 39 -2.73 -5.77 2.49
C ALA A 39 -1.98 -6.38 1.31
N VAL A 40 -2.22 -7.67 1.01
CA VAL A 40 -1.64 -8.33 -0.17
C VAL A 40 -2.17 -7.71 -1.47
N VAL A 41 -3.48 -7.47 -1.56
CA VAL A 41 -4.11 -6.83 -2.74
C VAL A 41 -3.55 -5.42 -2.96
N PHE A 42 -3.53 -4.58 -1.93
CA PHE A 42 -3.00 -3.21 -2.03
C PHE A 42 -1.50 -3.19 -2.33
N GLY A 43 -0.73 -4.08 -1.70
CA GLY A 43 0.70 -4.23 -1.97
C GLY A 43 0.97 -4.63 -3.42
N MET A 44 0.18 -5.56 -3.97
CA MET A 44 0.30 -5.95 -5.38
C MET A 44 -0.07 -4.81 -6.33
N LEU A 45 -1.13 -4.06 -6.06
CA LEU A 45 -1.49 -2.87 -6.85
C LEU A 45 -0.39 -1.81 -6.82
N ALA A 46 0.19 -1.52 -5.65
CA ALA A 46 1.28 -0.56 -5.52
C ALA A 46 2.52 -0.96 -6.33
N LEU A 47 2.85 -2.25 -6.35
CA LEU A 47 3.95 -2.78 -7.18
C LEU A 47 3.67 -2.64 -8.68
N ILE A 48 2.43 -2.92 -9.12
CA ILE A 48 2.03 -2.77 -10.53
C ILE A 48 2.14 -1.30 -10.95
N ILE A 49 1.59 -0.38 -10.14
CA ILE A 49 1.66 1.06 -10.42
C ILE A 49 3.11 1.53 -10.51
N SER A 50 3.94 1.10 -9.56
CA SER A 50 5.35 1.44 -9.56
C SER A 50 6.14 0.87 -10.75
N ALA A 51 5.70 -0.26 -11.31
CA ALA A 51 6.32 -0.82 -12.51
C ALA A 51 5.83 -0.15 -13.80
N LEU A 52 4.62 0.46 -13.78
CA LEU A 52 4.08 1.20 -14.92
C LEU A 52 4.65 2.61 -15.05
N ILE A 53 5.00 3.26 -13.93
CA ILE A 53 5.51 4.63 -13.91
C ILE A 53 7.04 4.58 -14.12
N PRO A 54 7.57 5.15 -15.21
CA PRO A 54 9.01 5.25 -15.41
C PRO A 54 9.61 6.23 -14.40
N ASP A 55 10.74 5.86 -13.79
CA ASP A 55 11.51 6.71 -12.87
C ASP A 55 12.47 7.66 -13.61
N ASP A 56 12.45 7.67 -14.96
CA ASP A 56 13.34 8.51 -15.76
C ASP A 56 12.99 9.99 -15.57
N PRO A 57 13.98 10.86 -15.33
CA PRO A 57 13.73 12.29 -15.27
C PRO A 57 13.16 12.76 -16.61
N VAL A 58 11.99 13.39 -16.57
CA VAL A 58 11.38 14.01 -17.75
C VAL A 58 12.40 14.97 -18.35
N PRO A 59 12.82 14.80 -19.61
CA PRO A 59 13.76 15.71 -20.25
C PRO A 59 13.18 17.13 -20.22
N THR A 60 13.77 18.00 -19.40
CA THR A 60 13.49 19.43 -19.46
C THR A 60 14.39 20.03 -20.51
N ASP A 61 13.85 20.21 -21.72
CA ASP A 61 14.49 21.03 -22.76
C ASP A 61 14.58 22.46 -22.25
N HIS A 62 15.70 22.79 -21.61
CA HIS A 62 16.10 24.15 -21.30
C HIS A 62 16.71 24.78 -22.55
N HIS A 63 15.85 25.34 -23.40
CA HIS A 63 16.22 26.28 -24.45
C HIS A 63 16.01 27.73 -23.98
#